data_AF-A0A7C4ZSI5-F1
#
_entry.id   AF-A0A7C4ZSI5-F1
#
_cell.length_a   1.000
_cell.length_b   1.000
_cell.length_c   1.000
_cell.angle_alpha   90.00
_cell.angle_beta   90.00
_cell.angle_gamma   90.00
#
_symmetry.space_group_name_H-M   'P 1'
#
loop_
_entity.id
_entity.type
_entity.pdbx_description
1 polymer ?
#
loop_
_entity_poly.entity_id
_entity_poly.type
_entity_poly.pdbx_seq_one_letter_code
_entity_poly.pdbx_strand_id
1 'polypeptide(L)' 'MQIEPAKSPTLRFIGVTTAKSLIMKVFPLWAKELGLSNATIKGIDIEIHADKKIYREVVDFLKSDE' A
#
# COMPACT_ATOMS: atom_id res chain seq x y z
N MET A 1 9.35 3.91 -8.42
CA MET A 1 8.27 3.86 -7.40
C MET A 1 7.26 4.95 -7.71
N GLN A 2 5.98 4.62 -7.86
CA GLN A 2 4.91 5.63 -7.89
C GLN A 2 4.31 5.66 -6.49
N ILE A 3 4.55 6.74 -5.76
CA ILE A 3 4.04 6.92 -4.40
C ILE A 3 3.19 8.18 -4.44
N GLU A 4 1.87 8.00 -4.41
CA GLU A 4 0.90 9.08 -4.47
C GLU A 4 0.23 9.26 -3.10
N PRO A 5 0.03 10.50 -2.62
CA PRO A 5 -0.70 10.78 -1.39
C PRO A 5 -2.06 10.09 -1.33
N ALA A 6 -2.42 9.60 -0.15
CA ALA A 6 -3.71 8.98 0.07
C ALA A 6 -4.83 10.03 -0.09
N LYS A 7 -5.90 9.68 -0.82
CA LYS A 7 -7.12 10.51 -0.92
C LYS A 7 -8.24 10.04 0.01
N SER A 8 -8.03 8.90 0.65
CA SER A 8 -8.93 8.24 1.58
C SER A 8 -8.10 7.28 2.44
N PRO A 9 -8.64 6.74 3.56
CA PRO A 9 -7.90 5.77 4.38
C PRO A 9 -7.31 4.67 3.50
N THR A 10 -5.99 4.55 3.44
CA THR A 10 -5.33 3.67 2.47
C THR A 10 -4.36 2.74 3.18
N LEU A 11 -4.60 1.43 3.06
CA LEU A 11 -3.66 0.40 3.45
C LEU A 11 -2.58 0.26 2.36
N ARG A 12 -1.32 0.36 2.77
CA ARG A 12 -0.18 0.32 1.87
C ARG A 12 0.50 -1.04 1.96
N PHE A 13 0.52 -1.76 0.85
CA PHE A 13 1.07 -3.11 0.77
C PHE A 13 2.40 -3.08 0.03
N ILE A 14 3.51 -3.32 0.74
CA ILE A 14 4.86 -3.28 0.18
C ILE A 14 5.28 -4.68 -0.24
N GLY A 15 5.76 -4.85 -1.47
CA GLY A 15 6.19 -6.15 -2.01
C GLY A 15 6.92 -6.00 -3.34
N VAL A 16 7.04 -7.10 -4.11
CA VAL A 16 7.74 -7.10 -5.42
C VAL A 16 6.79 -7.11 -6.62
N THR A 17 5.60 -7.72 -6.47
CA THR A 17 4.55 -7.82 -7.51
C THR A 17 3.17 -7.68 -6.86
N THR A 18 2.98 -6.60 -6.12
CA THR A 18 1.82 -6.33 -5.26
C THR A 18 0.50 -6.35 -6.03
N ALA A 19 0.48 -5.85 -7.27
CA ALA A 19 -0.71 -5.84 -8.13
C ALA A 19 -1.24 -7.25 -8.47
N LYS A 20 -0.38 -8.28 -8.43
CA LYS A 20 -0.77 -9.68 -8.69
C LYS A 20 -1.27 -10.41 -7.45
N SER A 21 -1.16 -9.80 -6.27
CA SER A 21 -1.57 -10.44 -5.02
C SER A 21 -3.09 -10.54 -4.91
N LEU A 22 -3.57 -11.70 -4.44
CA LEU A 22 -5.00 -11.94 -4.18
C LEU A 22 -5.58 -10.94 -3.16
N ILE A 23 -4.74 -10.36 -2.29
CA ILE A 23 -5.15 -9.36 -1.30
C ILE A 23 -5.83 -8.15 -1.95
N MET A 24 -5.45 -7.80 -3.18
CA MET A 24 -6.06 -6.69 -3.91
C MET A 24 -7.56 -6.92 -4.19
N LYS A 25 -7.98 -8.20 -4.27
CA LYS A 25 -9.39 -8.59 -4.45
C LYS A 25 -10.09 -8.85 -3.11
N VAL A 26 -9.38 -9.37 -2.12
CA VAL A 26 -9.93 -9.78 -0.83
C VAL A 26 -10.13 -8.59 0.12
N PHE A 27 -9.18 -7.65 0.15
CA PHE A 27 -9.25 -6.50 1.06
C PHE A 27 -10.52 -5.65 0.87
N PRO A 28 -10.98 -5.31 -0.35
CA PRO A 28 -12.24 -4.59 -0.52
C PRO A 28 -13.46 -5.32 0.07
N LEU A 29 -13.47 -6.65 0.02
CA LEU A 29 -14.53 -7.46 0.62
C LEU A 29 -14.47 -7.37 2.15
N TRP A 30 -13.28 -7.51 2.73
CA TRP A 30 -13.08 -7.34 4.17
C TRP A 30 -13.43 -5.93 4.65
N ALA A 31 -13.02 -4.90 3.91
CA ALA A 31 -13.35 -3.51 4.24
C ALA A 31 -14.87 -3.29 4.31
N LYS A 32 -15.62 -3.90 3.39
CA LYS A 32 -17.09 -3.89 3.42
C LYS A 32 -17.65 -4.58 4.67
N GLU A 33 -17.21 -5.80 4.97
CA GLU A 33 -17.71 -6.56 6.12
C GLU A 33 -17.32 -5.94 7.48
N LEU A 34 -16.16 -5.28 7.54
CA LEU A 34 -15.66 -4.59 8.74
C LEU A 34 -16.21 -3.16 8.89
N GLY A 35 -17.01 -2.68 7.93
CA GLY A 35 -17.56 -1.32 7.96
C GLY A 35 -16.51 -0.21 7.78
N LEU A 36 -15.36 -0.51 7.16
CA LEU A 36 -14.33 0.46 6.85
C LEU A 36 -14.76 1.31 5.65
N SER A 37 -15.32 2.49 5.92
CA SER A 37 -15.78 3.43 4.90
C SER A 37 -14.60 4.02 4.12
N ASN A 38 -14.66 3.92 2.78
CA ASN A 38 -13.67 4.47 1.85
C ASN A 38 -12.23 3.96 2.02
N ALA A 39 -12.03 2.85 2.73
CA ALA A 39 -10.71 2.25 2.87
C ALA A 39 -10.26 1.58 1.57
N THR A 40 -9.08 1.93 1.06
CA THR A 40 -8.52 1.33 -0.16
C THR A 40 -7.20 0.61 0.14
N ILE A 41 -6.79 -0.30 -0.74
CA ILE A 41 -5.47 -0.92 -0.69
C ILE A 41 -4.66 -0.48 -1.91
N LYS A 42 -3.41 -0.08 -1.68
CA LYS A 42 -2.47 0.32 -2.73
C LYS A 42 -1.15 -0.40 -2.54
N GLY A 43 -0.71 -1.06 -3.60
CA GLY A 43 0.58 -1.75 -3.64
C GLY A 43 1.74 -0.78 -3.90
N ILE A 44 2.88 -1.01 -3.25
CA ILE A 44 4.16 -0.36 -3.54
C ILE A 44 5.14 -1.47 -3.91
N ASP A 45 5.54 -1.50 -5.18
CA ASP A 45 6.53 -2.46 -5.67
C ASP A 45 7.95 -1.92 -5.42
N ILE A 46 8.75 -2.74 -4.74
CA ILE A 46 10.17 -2.54 -4.48
C ILE A 46 10.89 -3.77 -5.02
N GLU A 47 11.98 -3.55 -5.76
CA GLU A 47 12.77 -4.62 -6.36
C GLU A 47 13.43 -5.52 -5.32
N ILE A 48 13.64 -6.78 -5.70
CA ILE A 48 14.43 -7.71 -4.90
C ILE A 48 15.86 -7.16 -4.83
N HIS A 49 16.40 -7.04 -3.61
CA HIS A 49 17.71 -6.44 -3.34
C HIS A 49 17.79 -4.92 -3.58
N ALA A 50 16.66 -4.20 -3.58
CA ALA A 50 16.67 -2.75 -3.56
C ALA A 50 17.49 -2.19 -2.38
N ASP A 51 18.07 -1.01 -2.59
CA ASP A 51 18.82 -0.30 -1.54
C ASP A 51 17.94 -0.08 -0.30
N LYS A 52 18.52 -0.25 0.90
CA LYS A 52 17.83 0.01 2.17
C LYS A 52 17.25 1.43 2.26
N LYS A 53 17.86 2.40 1.58
CA LYS A 53 17.38 3.79 1.47
C LYS A 53 15.98 3.86 0.87
N ILE A 54 15.68 3.01 -0.12
CA ILE A 54 14.37 2.96 -0.77
C ILE A 54 13.28 2.60 0.24
N TYR A 55 13.50 1.58 1.06
CA TYR A 55 12.54 1.20 2.11
C TYR A 55 12.34 2.31 3.14
N ARG A 56 13.41 3.02 3.51
CA ARG A 56 13.34 4.16 4.45
C ARG A 56 12.51 5.30 3.86
N GLU A 57 12.76 5.66 2.60
CA GLU A 57 11.99 6.70 1.90
C GLU A 57 10.49 6.35 1.83
N VAL A 58 10.15 5.08 1.59
CA VAL A 58 8.75 4.62 1.61
C VAL A 58 8.15 4.77 3.00
N VAL A 59 8.84 4.33 4.05
CA VAL A 59 8.34 4.45 5.44
C VAL A 59 8.20 5.91 5.87
N ASP A 60 9.16 6.75 5.50
CA ASP A 60 9.13 8.19 5.79
C ASP A 60 7.95 8.85 5.07
N PHE A 61 7.71 8.50 3.81
CA PHE A 61 6.51 8.93 3.07
C PHE A 61 5.23 8.50 3.81
N LEU A 62 5.11 7.22 4.19
CA LEU A 62 3.91 6.70 4.85
C LEU A 62 3.64 7.38 6.19
N LYS A 63 4.69 7.79 6.91
CA LYS A 63 4.57 8.55 8.15
C LYS A 63 4.06 9.98 7.91
N SER A 64 4.40 10.56 6.76
CA SER A 64 3.97 11.90 6.35
C SER A 64 2.69 11.93 5.51
N ASP A 65 2.13 10.77 5.15
CA ASP A 65 0.90 10.62 4.37
C ASP A 65 -0.29 10.96 5.30
N GLU A 66 -0.98 12.07 5.01
CA GLU A 66 -2.16 12.54 5.77
C GLU A 66 -3.45 11.80 5.41
#